data_AF-A0A8T0PRU9-F1
#
_entry.id   AF-A0A8T0PRU9-F1
#
_cell.length_a   1.000
_cell.length_b   1.000
_cell.length_c   1.000
_cell.angle_alpha   90.00
_cell.angle_beta   90.00
_cell.angle_gamma   90.00
#
_symmetry.space_group_name_H-M   'P 1'
#
loop_
_entity.id
_entity.type
_entity.pdbx_description
1 polymer ?
#
loop_
_entity_poly.entity_id
_entity_poly.type
_entity_poly.pdbx_seq_one_letter_code
_entity_poly.pdbx_strand_id
1 'polypeptide(L)'
;MTYLLRVINAALFTEFYLKIAGHKLTVVAADANYVNPYTTDTIAIAPGETLDVLVVADAPPGKYCMVAVALQSPKPDQQLPFFMTSGTVQYSHKNGTSGHHNVAPVVPDLPDQHDTMTTYYFHGNLTSLRQPQVPVHPDEYFFITLSDGSICRHGRQSCKRSGSNESILAVAMNNVSFQIPRSVAAPLLESHYYHRNNDTASIGGVDLFMLPNSPPRVFNFTDHSLVPDGPKEAQLEATEKRMVGRRFRHGTAVEVVFQNTALMQTGSHPMHLHGHDMFVLAQDYGIYDEVKDVAKYNLVDPPVKNTVVVPRLGWVALRFIADNPGVWYVHCHFDFHDTRGMAAVFIVEDGPTVASILPPPPDDLPKCNHDDDGVFNELEPYEGKDGVSQS
;
A
#
# COMPACT_ATOMS: atom_id res chain seq x y z
N MET A 1 -17.72 30.08 -5.29
CA MET A 1 -18.21 29.09 -4.27
C MET A 1 -17.06 28.14 -3.99
N THR A 2 -16.99 27.49 -2.83
CA THR A 2 -15.92 26.50 -2.57
C THR A 2 -16.56 25.14 -2.35
N TYR A 3 -16.00 24.11 -2.97
CA TYR A 3 -16.44 22.73 -2.85
C TYR A 3 -15.37 21.89 -2.15
N LEU A 4 -15.80 20.95 -1.32
CA LEU A 4 -14.94 19.93 -0.75
C LEU A 4 -15.11 18.64 -1.57
N LEU A 5 -14.07 18.24 -2.29
CA LEU A 5 -14.01 16.95 -2.95
C LEU A 5 -13.40 15.93 -1.99
N ARG A 6 -14.11 14.82 -1.78
CA ARG A 6 -13.62 13.66 -1.02
C ARG A 6 -13.14 12.63 -2.04
N VAL A 7 -11.85 12.63 -2.30
CA VAL A 7 -11.22 11.76 -3.30
C VAL A 7 -10.81 10.46 -2.61
N ILE A 8 -11.19 9.34 -3.20
CA ILE A 8 -10.89 8.00 -2.69
C ILE A 8 -10.33 7.20 -3.86
N ASN A 9 -9.14 6.61 -3.69
CA ASN A 9 -8.64 5.66 -4.66
C ASN A 9 -9.01 4.23 -4.22
N ALA A 10 -10.11 3.73 -4.80
CA ALA A 10 -10.59 2.37 -4.60
C ALA A 10 -10.15 1.41 -5.73
N ALA A 11 -9.11 1.77 -6.50
CA ALA A 11 -8.55 0.89 -7.53
C ALA A 11 -7.71 -0.23 -6.91
N LEU A 12 -7.42 -1.27 -7.70
CA LEU A 12 -6.73 -2.47 -7.22
C LEU A 12 -5.24 -2.49 -7.54
N PHE A 13 -4.71 -1.57 -8.36
CA PHE A 13 -3.36 -1.75 -8.92
C PHE A 13 -2.56 -0.48 -9.22
N THR A 14 -3.15 0.72 -9.20
CA THR A 14 -2.43 1.91 -9.68
C THR A 14 -2.72 3.15 -8.85
N GLU A 15 -1.68 3.96 -8.66
CA GLU A 15 -1.80 5.35 -8.23
C GLU A 15 -2.39 6.19 -9.36
N PHE A 16 -3.11 7.26 -9.01
CA PHE A 16 -3.65 8.20 -9.99
C PHE A 16 -3.13 9.61 -9.74
N TYR A 17 -2.87 10.31 -10.84
CA TYR A 17 -2.77 11.76 -10.86
C TYR A 17 -4.11 12.38 -11.24
N LEU A 18 -4.67 13.20 -10.35
CA LEU A 18 -5.93 13.91 -10.58
C LEU A 18 -5.68 15.41 -10.79
N LYS A 19 -6.28 15.97 -11.85
CA LYS A 19 -6.30 17.43 -12.15
C LYS A 19 -7.70 17.88 -12.55
N ILE A 20 -8.01 19.15 -12.35
CA ILE A 20 -9.20 19.81 -12.87
C ILE A 20 -8.77 21.00 -13.71
N ALA A 21 -9.19 21.06 -14.98
CA ALA A 21 -8.84 22.15 -15.87
C ALA A 21 -9.21 23.52 -15.26
N GLY A 22 -8.24 24.43 -15.20
CA GLY A 22 -8.45 25.80 -14.71
C GLY A 22 -8.67 25.92 -13.20
N HIS A 23 -8.43 24.87 -12.40
CA HIS A 23 -8.64 24.91 -10.95
C HIS A 23 -7.42 24.39 -10.20
N LYS A 24 -7.05 25.10 -9.13
CA LYS A 24 -6.11 24.58 -8.13
C LYS A 24 -6.83 23.70 -7.12
N LEU A 25 -6.09 22.75 -6.57
CA LEU A 25 -6.54 21.76 -5.60
C LEU A 25 -5.85 22.04 -4.27
N THR A 26 -6.59 22.39 -3.23
CA THR A 26 -6.02 22.61 -1.89
C THR A 26 -6.35 21.42 -0.99
N VAL A 27 -5.37 20.54 -0.78
CA VAL A 27 -5.49 19.39 0.11
C VAL A 27 -5.55 19.89 1.55
N VAL A 28 -6.53 19.42 2.32
CA VAL A 28 -6.75 19.82 3.72
C VAL A 28 -6.88 18.64 4.69
N ALA A 29 -7.10 17.42 4.19
CA ALA A 29 -6.94 16.20 4.96
C ALA A 29 -6.45 15.05 4.07
N ALA A 30 -5.74 14.11 4.68
CA ALA A 30 -5.36 12.84 4.08
C ALA A 30 -5.66 11.74 5.09
N ASP A 31 -6.28 10.64 4.66
CA ASP A 31 -6.60 9.48 5.52
C ASP A 31 -7.33 9.88 6.80
N ALA A 32 -8.36 10.72 6.65
CA ALA A 32 -9.15 11.32 7.73
C ALA A 32 -8.39 12.19 8.75
N ASN A 33 -7.10 12.45 8.53
CA ASN A 33 -6.26 13.30 9.36
C ASN A 33 -6.01 14.67 8.68
N TYR A 34 -6.21 15.77 9.41
CA TYR A 34 -6.01 17.11 8.86
C TYR A 34 -4.54 17.40 8.60
N VAL A 35 -4.25 17.90 7.40
CA VAL A 35 -2.92 18.32 6.98
C VAL A 35 -2.85 19.85 6.89
N ASN A 36 -1.65 20.40 6.98
CA ASN A 36 -1.41 21.80 6.62
C ASN A 36 -1.87 22.01 5.17
N PRO A 37 -2.73 23.02 4.89
CA PRO A 37 -3.27 23.21 3.56
C PRO A 37 -2.18 23.27 2.48
N TYR A 38 -2.23 22.33 1.54
CA TYR A 38 -1.26 22.21 0.46
C TYR A 38 -1.96 22.42 -0.88
N THR A 39 -1.69 23.56 -1.52
CA THR A 39 -2.27 23.90 -2.82
C THR A 39 -1.36 23.44 -3.97
N THR A 40 -1.91 22.62 -4.84
CA THR A 40 -1.23 22.04 -6.02
C THR A 40 -2.16 22.04 -7.24
N ASP A 41 -1.58 21.88 -8.43
CA ASP A 41 -2.35 21.68 -9.67
C ASP A 41 -2.64 20.19 -9.94
N THR A 42 -1.84 19.29 -9.34
CA THR A 42 -1.96 17.83 -9.46
C THR A 42 -1.90 17.21 -8.08
N ILE A 43 -2.87 16.35 -7.74
CA ILE A 43 -2.76 15.46 -6.58
C ILE A 43 -2.33 14.06 -7.06
N ALA A 44 -1.50 13.39 -6.27
CA ALA A 44 -1.23 11.96 -6.41
C ALA A 44 -2.02 11.20 -5.35
N ILE A 45 -2.58 10.04 -5.70
CA ILE A 45 -3.35 9.23 -4.75
C ILE A 45 -3.19 7.76 -5.06
N ALA A 46 -2.74 6.98 -4.08
CA ALA A 46 -2.56 5.54 -4.17
C ALA A 46 -3.78 4.77 -3.66
N PRO A 47 -3.99 3.51 -4.09
CA PRO A 47 -5.02 2.64 -3.54
C PRO A 47 -4.99 2.60 -2.01
N GLY A 48 -6.16 2.72 -1.39
CA GLY A 48 -6.30 2.79 0.07
C GLY A 48 -6.26 4.21 0.64
N GLU A 49 -5.66 5.18 -0.07
CA GLU A 49 -5.62 6.56 0.38
C GLU A 49 -6.93 7.30 0.15
N THR A 50 -7.18 8.29 1.02
CA THR A 50 -8.26 9.26 0.87
C THR A 50 -7.72 10.68 1.02
N LEU A 51 -8.28 11.64 0.27
CA LEU A 51 -7.92 13.04 0.33
C LEU A 51 -9.17 13.92 0.39
N ASP A 52 -9.16 14.90 1.28
CA ASP A 52 -10.13 15.99 1.32
C ASP A 52 -9.51 17.21 0.64
N VAL A 53 -10.13 17.67 -0.45
CA VAL A 53 -9.57 18.69 -1.35
C VAL A 53 -10.56 19.83 -1.56
N LEU A 54 -10.16 21.04 -1.20
CA LEU A 54 -10.92 22.25 -1.50
C LEU A 54 -10.65 22.70 -2.93
N VAL A 55 -11.74 22.95 -3.65
CA VAL A 55 -11.73 23.53 -5.00
C VAL A 55 -12.54 24.81 -4.99
N VAL A 56 -11.87 25.92 -5.33
CA VAL A 56 -12.54 27.22 -5.47
C VAL A 56 -13.15 27.29 -6.86
N ALA A 57 -14.47 27.43 -6.90
CA ALA A 57 -15.24 27.53 -8.12
C ALA A 57 -15.36 29.01 -8.56
N ASP A 58 -14.27 29.52 -9.13
CA ASP A 58 -14.09 30.91 -9.59
C ASP A 58 -13.88 31.04 -11.11
N ALA A 59 -13.91 29.92 -11.85
CA ALA A 59 -13.82 29.91 -13.29
C ALA A 59 -15.10 30.48 -13.97
N PRO A 60 -14.99 31.05 -15.18
CA PRO A 60 -16.15 31.50 -15.96
C PRO A 60 -17.17 30.38 -16.24
N PRO A 61 -18.44 30.72 -16.53
CA PRO A 61 -19.43 29.75 -17.01
C PRO A 61 -18.91 28.93 -18.19
N GLY A 62 -18.96 27.60 -18.07
CA GLY A 62 -18.27 26.68 -18.97
C GLY A 62 -18.21 25.25 -18.44
N LYS A 63 -17.52 24.37 -19.18
CA LYS A 63 -17.27 22.98 -18.81
C LYS A 63 -15.76 22.77 -18.69
N TYR A 64 -15.33 22.12 -17.61
CA TYR A 64 -13.93 21.88 -17.29
C TYR A 64 -13.74 20.39 -17.00
N CYS A 65 -12.83 19.73 -17.70
CA CYS A 65 -12.54 18.32 -17.45
C CYS A 65 -11.81 18.15 -16.12
N MET A 66 -12.28 17.19 -15.34
CA MET A 66 -11.53 16.54 -14.28
C MET A 66 -10.94 15.27 -14.88
N VAL A 67 -9.63 15.07 -14.80
CA VAL A 67 -8.96 13.89 -15.37
C VAL A 67 -8.19 13.17 -14.28
N ALA A 68 -8.27 11.84 -14.28
CA ALA A 68 -7.39 10.98 -13.50
C ALA A 68 -6.58 10.10 -14.46
N VAL A 69 -5.25 10.19 -14.37
CA VAL A 69 -4.29 9.44 -15.20
C VAL A 69 -3.54 8.44 -14.31
N ALA A 70 -3.52 7.17 -14.70
CA ALA A 70 -2.81 6.13 -13.96
C ALA A 70 -1.28 6.36 -14.04
N LEU A 71 -0.61 6.34 -12.89
CA LEU A 71 0.85 6.36 -12.81
C LEU A 71 1.40 4.99 -13.23
N GLN A 72 2.49 5.02 -13.96
CA GLN A 72 3.24 3.86 -14.40
C GLN A 72 4.72 4.08 -14.14
N SER A 73 5.42 3.05 -13.70
CA SER A 73 6.88 3.08 -13.64
C SER A 73 7.46 3.45 -15.00
N PRO A 74 8.56 4.22 -15.08
CA PRO A 74 9.25 4.44 -16.34
C PRO A 74 9.98 3.15 -16.79
N LYS A 75 10.34 3.08 -18.07
CA LYS A 75 11.21 2.02 -18.59
C LYS A 75 12.52 1.95 -17.78
N PRO A 76 13.11 0.76 -17.57
CA PRO A 76 12.86 -0.50 -18.29
C PRO A 76 11.65 -1.32 -17.79
N ASP A 77 11.02 -0.92 -16.68
CA ASP A 77 9.97 -1.71 -16.04
C ASP A 77 8.76 -1.96 -16.94
N GLN A 78 7.98 -2.99 -16.58
CA GLN A 78 6.79 -3.36 -17.31
C GLN A 78 5.79 -2.19 -17.36
N GLN A 79 5.48 -1.77 -18.58
CA GLN A 79 4.50 -0.71 -18.85
C GLN A 79 3.11 -1.32 -18.94
N LEU A 80 2.11 -0.63 -18.39
CA LEU A 80 0.70 -1.00 -18.57
C LEU A 80 0.12 -0.21 -19.76
N PRO A 81 -1.02 -0.65 -20.33
CA PRO A 81 -1.78 0.21 -21.22
C PRO A 81 -2.08 1.56 -20.57
N PHE A 82 -2.06 2.65 -21.35
CA PHE A 82 -2.43 3.97 -20.85
C PHE A 82 -3.88 3.95 -20.35
N PHE A 83 -4.09 4.26 -19.07
CA PHE A 83 -5.41 4.34 -18.45
C PHE A 83 -5.70 5.76 -17.98
N MET A 84 -6.81 6.31 -18.46
CA MET A 84 -7.30 7.62 -18.06
C MET A 84 -8.82 7.56 -17.92
N THR A 85 -9.34 8.22 -16.89
CA THR A 85 -10.76 8.50 -16.74
C THR A 85 -10.99 10.01 -16.66
N SER A 86 -12.17 10.46 -17.08
CA SER A 86 -12.52 11.88 -17.00
C SER A 86 -13.96 12.10 -16.57
N GLY A 87 -14.16 13.21 -15.84
CA GLY A 87 -15.45 13.78 -15.47
C GLY A 87 -15.53 15.24 -15.90
N THR A 88 -16.68 15.90 -15.69
CA THR A 88 -16.88 17.30 -16.07
C THR A 88 -17.38 18.13 -14.88
N VAL A 89 -16.69 19.23 -14.59
CA VAL A 89 -17.18 20.31 -13.73
C VAL A 89 -17.88 21.34 -14.63
N GLN A 90 -19.16 21.62 -14.36
CA GLN A 90 -19.97 22.52 -15.18
C GLN A 90 -20.46 23.73 -14.38
N TYR A 91 -20.22 24.91 -14.95
CA TYR A 91 -20.67 26.19 -14.43
C TYR A 91 -21.82 26.72 -15.29
N SER A 92 -22.98 26.96 -14.69
CA SER A 92 -24.16 27.50 -15.37
C SER A 92 -24.39 28.98 -15.01
N HIS A 93 -24.89 29.76 -15.97
CA HIS A 93 -25.43 31.09 -15.68
C HIS A 93 -26.73 31.00 -14.86
N LYS A 94 -26.92 31.94 -13.92
CA LYS A 94 -28.17 32.07 -13.13
C LYS A 94 -29.43 32.32 -13.98
N ASN A 95 -29.29 32.86 -15.19
CA ASN A 95 -30.42 33.25 -16.05
C ASN A 95 -30.77 32.24 -17.17
N GLY A 96 -30.31 30.99 -17.10
CA GLY A 96 -30.84 29.88 -17.90
C GLY A 96 -30.85 30.07 -19.44
N THR A 97 -30.21 31.10 -19.99
CA THR A 97 -30.19 31.32 -21.43
C THR A 97 -29.30 30.26 -22.07
N SER A 98 -29.93 29.45 -22.91
CA SER A 98 -29.46 28.23 -23.56
C SER A 98 -28.37 28.47 -24.63
N GLY A 99 -27.42 29.38 -24.39
CA GLY A 99 -26.40 29.79 -25.36
C GLY A 99 -25.13 28.93 -25.40
N HIS A 100 -24.89 28.07 -24.41
CA HIS A 100 -23.60 27.38 -24.24
C HIS A 100 -23.68 25.85 -24.11
N HIS A 101 -24.74 25.21 -24.63
CA HIS A 101 -24.82 23.74 -24.61
C HIS A 101 -23.73 23.05 -25.46
N ASN A 102 -23.14 23.76 -26.43
CA ASN A 102 -22.15 23.24 -27.38
C ASN A 102 -20.68 23.64 -27.09
N VAL A 103 -20.36 24.18 -25.91
CA VAL A 103 -18.95 24.47 -25.57
C VAL A 103 -18.25 23.16 -25.19
N ALA A 104 -17.19 22.81 -25.93
CA ALA A 104 -16.35 21.67 -25.61
C ALA A 104 -15.70 21.86 -24.22
N PRO A 105 -15.63 20.82 -23.38
CA PRO A 105 -14.95 20.91 -22.10
C PRO A 105 -13.48 21.33 -22.27
N VAL A 106 -13.01 22.25 -21.41
CA VAL A 106 -11.59 22.57 -21.32
C VAL A 106 -10.86 21.37 -20.73
N VAL A 107 -9.89 20.83 -21.45
CA VAL A 107 -9.06 19.70 -21.01
C VAL A 107 -7.79 20.26 -20.36
N PRO A 108 -7.37 19.77 -19.17
CA PRO A 108 -6.11 20.21 -18.57
C PRO A 108 -4.91 19.63 -19.34
N ASP A 109 -3.73 20.21 -19.15
CA ASP A 109 -2.48 19.53 -19.51
C ASP A 109 -2.40 18.23 -18.71
N LEU A 110 -2.38 17.10 -19.42
CA LEU A 110 -2.39 15.77 -18.81
C LEU A 110 -1.11 15.59 -17.98
N PRO A 111 -1.20 15.06 -16.74
CA PRO A 111 -0.03 14.58 -16.02
C PRO A 111 0.79 13.61 -16.88
N ASP A 112 2.11 13.68 -16.79
CA ASP A 112 2.98 12.64 -17.35
C ASP A 112 2.80 11.36 -16.52
N GLN A 113 2.31 10.30 -17.17
CA GLN A 113 2.06 9.01 -16.52
C GLN A 113 3.34 8.31 -16.06
N HIS A 114 4.53 8.77 -16.45
CA HIS A 114 5.81 8.19 -16.05
C HIS A 114 6.60 9.08 -15.08
N ASP A 115 6.09 10.27 -14.76
CA ASP A 115 6.73 11.18 -13.82
C ASP A 115 6.48 10.71 -12.39
N THR A 116 7.38 9.89 -11.85
CA THR A 116 7.34 9.44 -10.45
C THR A 116 7.74 10.51 -9.45
N MET A 117 8.32 11.64 -9.91
CA MET A 117 8.70 12.73 -9.01
C MET A 117 7.46 13.48 -8.51
N THR A 118 6.41 13.58 -9.32
CA THR A 118 5.14 14.19 -8.90
C THR A 118 4.56 13.49 -7.68
N THR A 119 4.44 12.14 -7.68
CA THR A 119 3.96 11.41 -6.49
C THR A 119 4.91 11.55 -5.30
N TYR A 120 6.23 11.49 -5.53
CA TYR A 120 7.22 11.64 -4.46
C TYR A 120 7.08 12.98 -3.73
N TYR A 121 7.09 14.11 -4.47
CA TYR A 121 6.96 15.43 -3.85
C TYR A 121 5.56 15.69 -3.29
N PHE A 122 4.51 15.15 -3.91
CA PHE A 122 3.16 15.29 -3.39
C PHE A 122 3.05 14.71 -1.98
N HIS A 123 3.46 13.44 -1.78
CA HIS A 123 3.39 12.79 -0.47
C HIS A 123 4.38 13.41 0.53
N GLY A 124 5.59 13.76 0.09
CA GLY A 124 6.63 14.35 0.95
C GLY A 124 6.32 15.77 1.43
N ASN A 125 5.41 16.50 0.76
CA ASN A 125 4.99 17.85 1.17
C ASN A 125 3.84 17.85 2.18
N LEU A 126 3.21 16.71 2.46
CA LEU A 126 2.15 16.63 3.45
C LEU A 126 2.74 16.71 4.86
N THR A 127 2.15 17.55 5.71
CA THR A 127 2.48 17.71 7.12
C THR A 127 1.20 17.86 7.92
N SER A 128 1.18 17.44 9.18
CA SER A 128 -0.03 17.48 10.01
C SER A 128 -0.38 18.91 10.43
N LEU A 129 -1.67 19.28 10.33
CA LEU A 129 -2.17 20.59 10.78
C LEU A 129 -2.06 20.75 12.30
N ARG A 130 -2.23 19.66 13.03
CA ARG A 130 -2.04 19.58 14.48
C ARG A 130 -0.84 18.70 14.75
N GLN A 131 0.11 19.20 15.54
CA GLN A 131 1.30 18.44 15.89
C GLN A 131 0.90 17.13 16.61
N PRO A 132 1.17 15.96 16.01
CA PRO A 132 0.89 14.69 16.65
C PRO A 132 1.92 14.43 17.76
N GLN A 133 1.54 13.60 18.74
CA GLN A 133 2.47 13.13 19.76
C GLN A 133 3.26 11.93 19.22
N VAL A 134 4.34 12.22 18.51
CA VAL A 134 5.25 11.20 17.98
C VAL A 134 6.15 10.71 19.10
N PRO A 135 6.25 9.39 19.38
CA PRO A 135 7.23 8.86 20.29
C PRO A 135 8.64 9.25 19.83
N VAL A 136 9.45 9.86 20.70
CA VAL A 136 10.80 10.35 20.33
C VAL A 136 11.76 9.19 20.10
N HIS A 137 11.65 8.14 20.92
CA HIS A 137 12.43 6.91 20.81
C HIS A 137 11.48 5.73 20.62
N PRO A 138 11.72 4.86 19.63
CA PRO A 138 10.96 3.62 19.49
C PRO A 138 11.45 2.58 20.50
N ASP A 139 10.53 1.73 20.96
CA ASP A 139 10.83 0.56 21.78
C ASP A 139 11.31 -0.62 20.92
N GLU A 140 10.77 -0.73 19.70
CA GLU A 140 11.14 -1.75 18.72
C GLU A 140 11.36 -1.14 17.34
N TYR A 141 12.34 -1.69 16.60
CA TYR A 141 12.73 -1.23 15.27
C TYR A 141 12.87 -2.40 14.30
N PHE A 142 12.30 -2.29 13.09
CA PHE A 142 12.48 -3.26 12.01
C PHE A 142 12.72 -2.59 10.67
N PHE A 143 13.61 -3.21 9.89
CA PHE A 143 13.89 -2.86 8.51
C PHE A 143 13.31 -3.94 7.60
N ILE A 144 12.33 -3.57 6.77
CA ILE A 144 11.58 -4.50 5.93
C ILE A 144 11.84 -4.19 4.46
N THR A 145 12.49 -5.10 3.74
CA THR A 145 12.59 -5.01 2.28
C THR A 145 11.28 -5.47 1.64
N LEU A 146 10.79 -4.69 0.67
CA LEU A 146 9.67 -5.00 -0.20
C LEU A 146 10.22 -5.45 -1.56
N SER A 147 9.86 -6.67 -1.96
CA SER A 147 10.46 -7.30 -3.13
C SER A 147 9.43 -8.03 -3.97
N ASP A 148 9.47 -7.75 -5.26
CA ASP A 148 8.82 -8.58 -6.26
C ASP A 148 9.73 -9.75 -6.64
N GLY A 149 9.13 -10.82 -7.12
CA GLY A 149 9.86 -12.06 -7.33
C GLY A 149 8.98 -13.19 -7.83
N SER A 150 9.51 -14.39 -7.67
CA SER A 150 8.76 -15.61 -7.88
C SER A 150 9.05 -16.61 -6.75
N ILE A 151 8.29 -17.69 -6.72
CA ILE A 151 8.58 -18.87 -5.90
C ILE A 151 8.27 -20.13 -6.71
N CYS A 152 8.96 -21.22 -6.39
CA CYS A 152 8.74 -22.49 -7.06
C CYS A 152 7.35 -23.06 -6.76
N ARG A 153 6.70 -23.58 -7.81
CA ARG A 153 5.41 -24.27 -7.68
C ARG A 153 5.54 -25.54 -6.84
N HIS A 154 4.42 -25.95 -6.25
CA HIS A 154 4.29 -27.21 -5.51
C HIS A 154 5.28 -27.37 -4.34
N GLY A 155 5.74 -26.27 -3.75
CA GLY A 155 6.68 -26.30 -2.62
C GLY A 155 8.06 -26.87 -2.96
N ARG A 156 8.45 -26.90 -4.24
CA ARG A 156 9.79 -27.34 -4.63
C ARG A 156 10.84 -26.40 -4.06
N GLN A 157 11.95 -26.95 -3.56
CA GLN A 157 13.06 -26.15 -3.03
C GLN A 157 13.84 -25.40 -4.12
N SER A 158 13.83 -25.93 -5.35
CA SER A 158 14.51 -25.34 -6.50
C SER A 158 13.71 -25.56 -7.78
N CYS A 159 13.75 -24.58 -8.68
CA CYS A 159 13.11 -24.61 -9.99
C CYS A 159 13.73 -23.54 -10.89
N LYS A 160 13.48 -23.63 -12.20
CA LYS A 160 13.80 -22.53 -13.10
C LYS A 160 12.88 -21.33 -12.81
N ARG A 161 13.47 -20.15 -12.59
CA ARG A 161 12.77 -18.85 -12.37
C ARG A 161 12.70 -18.02 -13.66
N SER A 162 12.28 -16.76 -13.54
CA SER A 162 12.29 -15.77 -14.63
C SER A 162 11.38 -16.14 -15.81
N GLY A 163 10.06 -16.21 -15.56
CA GLY A 163 9.05 -16.49 -16.59
C GLY A 163 8.90 -17.97 -16.96
N SER A 164 9.55 -18.86 -16.20
CA SER A 164 9.37 -20.31 -16.29
C SER A 164 8.06 -20.77 -15.67
N ASN A 165 7.40 -21.75 -16.30
CA ASN A 165 6.19 -22.39 -15.78
C ASN A 165 6.40 -23.16 -14.46
N GLU A 166 7.66 -23.41 -14.07
CA GLU A 166 7.99 -24.05 -12.79
C GLU A 166 7.90 -23.11 -11.58
N SER A 167 7.77 -21.80 -11.84
CA SER A 167 7.64 -20.75 -10.84
C SER A 167 6.33 -19.98 -10.97
N ILE A 168 5.90 -19.34 -9.89
CA ILE A 168 4.79 -18.39 -9.86
C ILE A 168 5.28 -17.06 -9.33
N LEU A 169 4.71 -15.97 -9.82
CA LEU A 169 4.92 -14.65 -9.24
C LEU A 169 4.54 -14.68 -7.75
N ALA A 170 5.40 -14.08 -6.96
CA ALA A 170 5.26 -13.93 -5.52
C ALA A 170 5.96 -12.64 -5.12
N VAL A 171 5.42 -11.99 -4.11
CA VAL A 171 6.03 -10.79 -3.54
C VAL A 171 6.27 -11.07 -2.05
N ALA A 172 7.20 -10.33 -1.45
CA ALA A 172 7.70 -10.67 -0.13
C ALA A 172 8.08 -9.45 0.72
N MET A 173 7.93 -9.65 2.03
CA MET A 173 8.47 -8.77 3.07
C MET A 173 9.64 -9.50 3.74
N ASN A 174 10.85 -8.92 3.69
CA ASN A 174 12.08 -9.56 4.18
C ASN A 174 12.27 -11.00 3.67
N ASN A 175 12.04 -11.21 2.37
CA ASN A 175 12.20 -12.48 1.66
C ASN A 175 11.22 -13.60 2.06
N VAL A 176 10.17 -13.28 2.82
CA VAL A 176 9.06 -14.21 3.11
C VAL A 176 7.80 -13.76 2.38
N SER A 177 7.22 -14.65 1.58
CA SER A 177 5.94 -14.41 0.92
C SER A 177 4.81 -14.88 1.84
N PHE A 178 3.93 -13.96 2.24
CA PHE A 178 2.84 -14.26 3.15
C PHE A 178 1.84 -15.23 2.53
N GLN A 179 1.45 -16.24 3.30
CA GLN A 179 0.38 -17.15 2.94
C GLN A 179 -0.32 -17.63 4.20
N ILE A 180 -1.64 -17.45 4.25
CA ILE A 180 -2.50 -18.10 5.23
C ILE A 180 -2.67 -19.56 4.81
N PRO A 181 -2.27 -20.56 5.63
CA PRO A 181 -2.47 -21.96 5.29
C PRO A 181 -3.95 -22.31 5.18
N ARG A 182 -4.30 -23.18 4.23
CA ARG A 182 -5.68 -23.71 4.10
C ARG A 182 -6.15 -24.51 5.33
N SER A 183 -5.20 -24.94 6.18
CA SER A 183 -5.46 -25.65 7.42
C SER A 183 -5.88 -24.75 8.59
N VAL A 184 -5.92 -23.43 8.41
CA VAL A 184 -6.42 -22.52 9.45
C VAL A 184 -7.89 -22.84 9.74
N ALA A 185 -8.17 -23.23 10.98
CA ALA A 185 -9.48 -23.74 11.38
C ALA A 185 -10.46 -22.67 11.87
N ALA A 186 -9.97 -21.46 12.13
CA ALA A 186 -10.76 -20.33 12.63
C ALA A 186 -10.12 -18.99 12.22
N PRO A 187 -10.87 -17.87 12.18
CA PRO A 187 -10.32 -16.54 12.01
C PRO A 187 -9.20 -16.27 13.01
N LEU A 188 -8.17 -15.54 12.56
CA LEU A 188 -6.96 -15.31 13.37
C LEU A 188 -7.28 -14.53 14.65
N LEU A 189 -8.17 -13.54 14.57
CA LEU A 189 -8.60 -12.76 15.74
C LEU A 189 -9.35 -13.62 16.76
N GLU A 190 -10.27 -14.48 16.31
CA GLU A 190 -10.97 -15.43 17.19
C GLU A 190 -9.99 -16.37 17.89
N SER A 191 -9.04 -16.89 17.12
CA SER A 191 -8.01 -17.78 17.62
C SER A 191 -7.11 -17.11 18.65
N HIS A 192 -6.73 -15.84 18.40
CA HIS A 192 -5.98 -15.04 19.35
C HIS A 192 -6.77 -14.84 20.66
N TYR A 193 -8.07 -14.53 20.58
CA TYR A 193 -8.92 -14.32 21.74
C TYR A 193 -8.98 -15.56 22.66
N TYR A 194 -9.29 -16.73 22.11
CA TYR A 194 -9.47 -17.95 22.91
C TYR A 194 -8.16 -18.62 23.35
N HIS A 195 -7.04 -18.40 22.63
CA HIS A 195 -5.75 -19.02 22.93
C HIS A 195 -4.69 -18.06 23.46
N ARG A 196 -5.10 -16.89 23.95
CA ARG A 196 -4.20 -15.83 24.41
C ARG A 196 -3.15 -16.28 25.45
N ASN A 197 -3.47 -17.30 26.25
CA ASN A 197 -2.63 -17.84 27.34
C ASN A 197 -1.80 -19.08 26.97
N ASN A 198 -1.95 -19.64 25.75
CA ASN A 198 -1.17 -20.78 25.29
C ASN A 198 -0.01 -20.32 24.38
N ASP A 199 1.08 -21.09 24.42
CA ASP A 199 2.40 -20.73 23.92
C ASP A 199 2.41 -20.11 22.50
N THR A 200 3.22 -19.06 22.38
CA THR A 200 3.27 -18.00 21.35
C THR A 200 3.50 -18.42 19.89
N ALA A 201 3.63 -19.72 19.61
CA ALA A 201 4.05 -20.23 18.31
C ALA A 201 2.90 -20.51 17.33
N SER A 202 1.65 -20.67 17.79
CA SER A 202 0.52 -20.98 16.89
C SER A 202 -0.70 -20.07 17.09
N ILE A 203 -1.36 -19.75 15.97
CA ILE A 203 -2.62 -19.00 15.91
C ILE A 203 -3.55 -19.71 14.91
N GLY A 204 -4.78 -20.04 15.32
CA GLY A 204 -5.72 -20.76 14.47
C GLY A 204 -5.28 -22.18 14.11
N GLY A 205 -4.49 -22.81 14.98
CA GLY A 205 -3.95 -24.16 14.78
C GLY A 205 -2.79 -24.25 13.80
N VAL A 206 -2.24 -23.12 13.34
CA VAL A 206 -1.07 -23.06 12.46
C VAL A 206 0.05 -22.25 13.08
N ASP A 207 1.29 -22.59 12.71
CA ASP A 207 2.47 -21.88 13.20
C ASP A 207 2.51 -20.45 12.65
N LEU A 208 2.61 -19.47 13.56
CA LEU A 208 2.90 -18.09 13.24
C LEU A 208 4.41 -17.87 13.31
N PHE A 209 5.03 -17.63 12.16
CA PHE A 209 6.46 -17.38 12.11
C PHE A 209 6.75 -15.90 12.38
N MET A 210 7.83 -15.62 13.12
CA MET A 210 8.27 -14.25 13.32
C MET A 210 8.69 -13.65 11.97
N LEU A 211 8.08 -12.52 11.60
CA LEU A 211 8.58 -11.69 10.50
C LEU A 211 10.00 -11.21 10.87
N PRO A 212 11.04 -11.45 10.06
CA PRO A 212 12.40 -11.04 10.39
C PRO A 212 12.54 -9.52 10.59
N ASN A 213 13.43 -9.09 11.50
CA ASN A 213 13.73 -7.66 11.73
C ASN A 213 14.53 -7.01 10.60
N SER A 214 15.12 -7.83 9.73
CA SER A 214 15.98 -7.40 8.63
C SER A 214 15.95 -8.47 7.54
N PRO A 215 16.26 -8.12 6.28
CA PRO A 215 16.32 -9.10 5.20
C PRO A 215 17.41 -10.13 5.50
N PRO A 216 17.19 -11.42 5.15
CA PRO A 216 18.16 -12.48 5.41
C PRO A 216 19.45 -12.33 4.57
N ARG A 217 19.41 -11.51 3.52
CA ARG A 217 20.55 -11.19 2.65
C ARG A 217 20.56 -9.70 2.38
N VAL A 218 21.69 -9.07 2.66
CA VAL A 218 21.93 -7.67 2.30
C VAL A 218 22.58 -7.65 0.92
N PHE A 219 22.03 -6.81 0.05
CA PHE A 219 22.58 -6.51 -1.28
C PHE A 219 22.34 -5.04 -1.58
N ASN A 220 22.79 -4.55 -2.74
CA ASN A 220 22.40 -3.23 -3.18
C ASN A 220 20.92 -3.28 -3.59
N PHE A 221 20.04 -2.88 -2.67
CA PHE A 221 18.60 -3.02 -2.86
C PHE A 221 18.09 -2.26 -4.07
N THR A 222 18.73 -1.16 -4.48
CA THR A 222 18.14 -0.22 -5.45
C THR A 222 18.89 -0.12 -6.78
N ASP A 223 20.08 -0.71 -6.91
CA ASP A 223 20.87 -0.64 -8.14
C ASP A 223 20.56 -1.81 -9.08
N HIS A 224 19.76 -1.54 -10.11
CA HIS A 224 19.42 -2.50 -11.17
C HIS A 224 20.64 -3.10 -11.87
N SER A 225 21.76 -2.36 -11.97
CA SER A 225 22.96 -2.87 -12.64
C SER A 225 23.64 -3.99 -11.84
N LEU A 226 23.43 -4.02 -10.52
CA LEU A 226 23.94 -5.03 -9.60
C LEU A 226 22.95 -6.18 -9.39
N VAL A 227 21.71 -6.01 -9.83
CA VAL A 227 20.62 -6.99 -9.76
C VAL A 227 20.05 -7.24 -11.17
N PRO A 228 20.85 -7.80 -12.10
CA PRO A 228 20.38 -8.02 -13.46
C PRO A 228 19.43 -9.22 -13.53
N ASP A 229 18.41 -9.09 -14.39
CA ASP A 229 17.42 -10.12 -14.66
C ASP A 229 18.08 -11.50 -14.89
N GLY A 230 17.53 -12.52 -14.24
CA GLY A 230 17.89 -13.92 -14.49
C GLY A 230 18.47 -14.66 -13.27
N PRO A 231 19.36 -15.65 -13.47
CA PRO A 231 19.72 -16.60 -12.41
C PRO A 231 20.41 -16.03 -11.16
N LYS A 232 20.96 -14.80 -11.25
CA LYS A 232 21.57 -14.12 -10.10
C LYS A 232 20.51 -13.42 -9.25
N GLU A 233 19.60 -12.69 -9.88
CA GLU A 233 18.43 -12.09 -9.25
C GLU A 233 17.56 -13.16 -8.58
N ALA A 234 17.35 -14.30 -9.24
CA ALA A 234 16.57 -15.43 -8.72
C ALA A 234 17.05 -15.98 -7.35
N GLN A 235 18.30 -15.70 -6.95
CA GLN A 235 18.85 -16.11 -5.65
C GLN A 235 18.51 -15.13 -4.51
N LEU A 236 17.98 -13.95 -4.85
CA LEU A 236 17.54 -12.90 -3.94
C LEU A 236 16.01 -12.92 -3.74
N GLU A 237 15.28 -13.60 -4.62
CA GLU A 237 13.83 -13.78 -4.53
C GLU A 237 13.40 -14.70 -3.38
N ALA A 238 12.12 -14.59 -3.00
CA ALA A 238 11.51 -15.41 -1.96
C ALA A 238 11.68 -16.92 -2.22
N THR A 239 12.07 -17.62 -1.16
CA THR A 239 12.25 -19.08 -1.18
C THR A 239 11.15 -19.83 -0.45
N GLU A 240 10.32 -19.13 0.33
CA GLU A 240 9.28 -19.74 1.14
C GLU A 240 8.00 -18.91 1.19
N LYS A 241 6.89 -19.63 1.34
CA LYS A 241 5.58 -19.08 1.69
C LYS A 241 5.23 -19.48 3.11
N ARG A 242 4.92 -18.53 3.97
CA ARG A 242 4.56 -18.78 5.38
C ARG A 242 3.59 -17.74 5.90
N MET A 243 2.87 -18.11 6.96
CA MET A 243 2.17 -17.14 7.77
C MET A 243 3.18 -16.46 8.70
N VAL A 244 3.48 -15.18 8.41
CA VAL A 244 4.41 -14.38 9.21
C VAL A 244 3.71 -13.25 9.94
N GLY A 245 4.24 -12.91 11.11
CA GLY A 245 3.74 -11.81 11.89
C GLY A 245 4.66 -11.37 13.02
N ARG A 246 4.18 -10.40 13.79
CA ARG A 246 4.83 -9.89 15.01
C ARG A 246 3.81 -9.77 16.11
N ARG A 247 4.27 -9.94 17.35
CA ARG A 247 3.45 -9.76 18.54
C ARG A 247 4.04 -8.61 19.36
N PHE A 248 3.22 -7.63 19.68
CA PHE A 248 3.59 -6.43 20.41
C PHE A 248 2.89 -6.41 21.76
N ARG A 249 3.59 -5.91 22.77
CA ARG A 249 2.92 -5.50 24.01
C ARG A 249 2.11 -4.23 23.73
N HIS A 250 0.97 -4.10 24.40
CA HIS A 250 0.19 -2.87 24.34
C HIS A 250 1.03 -1.65 24.69
N GLY A 251 0.95 -0.60 23.86
CA GLY A 251 1.63 0.67 24.04
C GLY A 251 3.07 0.70 23.55
N THR A 252 3.61 -0.39 22.99
CA THR A 252 4.94 -0.39 22.36
C THR A 252 4.98 0.64 21.23
N ALA A 253 5.95 1.55 21.27
CA ALA A 253 6.27 2.44 20.15
C ALA A 253 7.13 1.68 19.13
N VAL A 254 6.64 1.52 17.92
CA VAL A 254 7.29 0.73 16.87
C VAL A 254 7.77 1.64 15.76
N GLU A 255 9.03 1.51 15.36
CA GLU A 255 9.58 2.11 14.14
C GLU A 255 9.76 1.04 13.05
N VAL A 256 9.29 1.35 11.85
CA VAL A 256 9.44 0.48 10.68
C VAL A 256 10.01 1.29 9.53
N VAL A 257 11.06 0.77 8.90
CA VAL A 257 11.54 1.26 7.61
C VAL A 257 11.14 0.26 6.54
N PHE A 258 10.31 0.69 5.59
CA PHE A 258 10.07 -0.07 4.37
C PHE A 258 11.08 0.36 3.31
N GLN A 259 11.85 -0.60 2.80
CA GLN A 259 12.83 -0.41 1.73
C GLN A 259 12.35 -1.12 0.47
N ASN A 260 12.09 -0.36 -0.58
CA ASN A 260 11.78 -0.94 -1.88
C ASN A 260 13.06 -1.44 -2.56
N THR A 261 12.98 -2.57 -3.27
CA THR A 261 14.13 -3.21 -3.93
C THR A 261 14.06 -3.05 -5.45
N ALA A 262 15.09 -3.48 -6.18
CA ALA A 262 15.15 -3.48 -7.64
C ALA A 262 14.66 -4.80 -8.26
N LEU A 263 14.29 -5.78 -7.41
CA LEU A 263 13.91 -7.12 -7.86
C LEU A 263 12.66 -7.07 -8.74
N MET A 264 12.75 -7.75 -9.88
CA MET A 264 11.72 -7.89 -10.91
C MET A 264 11.11 -6.56 -11.38
N GLN A 265 11.91 -5.48 -11.43
CA GLN A 265 11.50 -4.20 -12.02
C GLN A 265 10.23 -3.62 -11.36
N THR A 266 10.33 -3.42 -10.06
CA THR A 266 9.19 -3.07 -9.20
C THR A 266 8.72 -1.62 -9.35
N GLY A 267 7.45 -1.39 -9.01
CA GLY A 267 6.85 -0.07 -8.85
C GLY A 267 7.01 0.48 -7.43
N SER A 268 6.25 1.52 -7.11
CA SER A 268 5.98 1.91 -5.73
C SER A 268 5.12 0.87 -5.01
N HIS A 269 5.03 0.95 -3.69
CA HIS A 269 4.15 0.08 -2.89
C HIS A 269 3.35 0.91 -1.87
N PRO A 270 2.02 1.05 -2.02
CA PRO A 270 1.18 1.65 -0.99
C PRO A 270 1.01 0.68 0.18
N MET A 271 1.82 0.80 1.22
CA MET A 271 1.74 -0.05 2.41
C MET A 271 0.64 0.45 3.33
N HIS A 272 -0.33 -0.40 3.65
CA HIS A 272 -1.46 -0.13 4.52
C HIS A 272 -1.36 -0.93 5.81
N LEU A 273 -1.64 -0.29 6.95
CA LEU A 273 -1.70 -0.93 8.27
C LEU A 273 -3.12 -0.84 8.83
N HIS A 274 -3.70 -1.99 9.15
CA HIS A 274 -5.02 -2.04 9.77
C HIS A 274 -4.93 -1.64 11.25
N GLY A 275 -6.03 -1.09 11.77
CA GLY A 275 -6.21 -0.80 13.20
C GLY A 275 -5.37 0.34 13.76
N HIS A 276 -4.48 0.95 12.97
CA HIS A 276 -3.58 2.01 13.40
C HIS A 276 -3.38 3.04 12.29
N ASP A 277 -3.15 4.28 12.68
CA ASP A 277 -2.48 5.26 11.82
C ASP A 277 -0.97 5.26 12.12
N MET A 278 -0.18 5.73 11.15
CA MET A 278 1.27 5.79 11.18
C MET A 278 1.74 7.24 11.04
N PHE A 279 2.74 7.63 11.82
CA PHE A 279 3.51 8.86 11.66
C PHE A 279 4.54 8.65 10.54
N VAL A 280 4.41 9.38 9.43
CA VAL A 280 5.37 9.31 8.32
C VAL A 280 6.53 10.25 8.60
N LEU A 281 7.68 9.69 9.00
CA LEU A 281 8.80 10.49 9.50
C LEU A 281 9.66 11.05 8.38
N ALA A 282 9.98 10.21 7.40
CA ALA A 282 10.78 10.59 6.26
C ALA A 282 10.60 9.59 5.12
N GLN A 283 10.92 10.03 3.92
CA GLN A 283 11.06 9.19 2.74
C GLN A 283 12.22 9.71 1.89
N ASP A 284 12.87 8.83 1.14
CA ASP A 284 13.87 9.21 0.16
C ASP A 284 14.07 8.08 -0.88
N TYR A 285 14.85 8.37 -1.92
CA TYR A 285 15.34 7.37 -2.86
C TYR A 285 16.65 6.73 -2.39
N GLY A 286 16.96 5.57 -2.96
CA GLY A 286 18.15 4.79 -2.66
C GLY A 286 17.98 3.86 -1.46
N ILE A 287 19.09 3.53 -0.82
CA ILE A 287 19.14 2.64 0.33
C ILE A 287 19.13 3.48 1.60
N TYR A 288 18.20 3.19 2.51
CA TYR A 288 18.17 3.81 3.83
C TYR A 288 19.47 3.56 4.59
N ASP A 289 20.04 4.63 5.13
CA ASP A 289 21.23 4.64 5.97
C ASP A 289 20.87 5.30 7.31
N GLU A 290 20.63 4.48 8.33
CA GLU A 290 20.22 4.93 9.68
C GLU A 290 21.10 6.05 10.23
N VAL A 291 22.42 6.01 9.98
CA VAL A 291 23.36 7.01 10.49
C VAL A 291 23.11 8.39 9.90
N LYS A 292 22.61 8.45 8.66
CA LYS A 292 22.38 9.69 7.91
C LYS A 292 20.92 10.11 7.91
N ASP A 293 20.02 9.15 7.76
CA ASP A 293 18.63 9.40 7.39
C ASP A 293 17.74 9.67 8.60
N VAL A 294 18.10 9.20 9.80
CA VAL A 294 17.38 9.58 11.04
C VAL A 294 17.40 11.11 11.25
N ALA A 295 18.45 11.79 10.80
CA ALA A 295 18.52 13.25 10.86
C ALA A 295 17.49 13.96 9.94
N LYS A 296 16.89 13.24 8.98
CA LYS A 296 15.83 13.75 8.11
C LYS A 296 14.43 13.60 8.72
N TYR A 297 14.29 12.90 9.84
CA TYR A 297 12.97 12.58 10.40
C TYR A 297 12.24 13.86 10.84
N ASN A 298 11.03 14.02 10.32
CA ASN A 298 10.07 14.98 10.83
C ASN A 298 9.43 14.42 12.11
N LEU A 299 9.90 14.88 13.26
CA LEU A 299 9.32 14.57 14.58
C LEU A 299 8.45 15.71 15.12
N VAL A 300 8.19 16.75 14.30
CA VAL A 300 7.45 17.95 14.70
C VAL A 300 6.00 17.86 14.23
N ASP A 301 5.80 17.66 12.94
CA ASP A 301 4.47 17.60 12.31
C ASP A 301 4.38 16.56 11.18
N PRO A 302 4.88 15.32 11.36
CA PRO A 302 4.75 14.29 10.34
C PRO A 302 3.27 14.07 10.01
N PRO A 303 2.90 13.84 8.74
CA PRO A 303 1.54 13.48 8.40
C PRO A 303 1.19 12.12 9.05
N VAL A 304 -0.05 12.02 9.54
CA VAL A 304 -0.61 10.81 10.14
C VAL A 304 -1.45 10.11 9.07
N LYS A 305 -1.11 8.88 8.72
CA LYS A 305 -1.69 8.16 7.59
C LYS A 305 -1.90 6.68 7.89
N ASN A 306 -2.92 6.06 7.31
CA ASN A 306 -3.10 4.61 7.38
C ASN A 306 -2.49 3.88 6.17
N THR A 307 -2.23 4.58 5.08
CA THR A 307 -1.60 4.03 3.87
C THR A 307 -0.43 4.92 3.45
N VAL A 308 0.72 4.34 3.11
CA VAL A 308 1.94 5.10 2.79
C VAL A 308 2.59 4.57 1.53
N VAL A 309 2.87 5.45 0.56
CA VAL A 309 3.52 5.08 -0.69
C VAL A 309 5.02 4.95 -0.47
N VAL A 310 5.55 3.73 -0.53
CA VAL A 310 6.99 3.49 -0.55
C VAL A 310 7.49 3.76 -1.97
N PRO A 311 8.39 4.76 -2.17
CA PRO A 311 8.84 5.11 -3.50
C PRO A 311 9.54 3.94 -4.20
N ARG A 312 9.40 3.89 -5.53
CA ARG A 312 10.19 3.01 -6.38
C ARG A 312 11.69 3.21 -6.11
N LEU A 313 12.43 2.15 -5.78
CA LEU A 313 13.85 2.23 -5.43
C LEU A 313 14.15 3.23 -4.30
N GLY A 314 13.23 3.37 -3.36
CA GLY A 314 13.39 4.24 -2.20
C GLY A 314 12.92 3.57 -0.93
N TRP A 315 12.73 4.39 0.10
CA TRP A 315 12.32 3.93 1.41
C TRP A 315 11.40 4.94 2.09
N VAL A 316 10.65 4.46 3.08
CA VAL A 316 9.86 5.29 4.00
C VAL A 316 10.09 4.81 5.41
N ALA A 317 10.35 5.75 6.32
CA ALA A 317 10.45 5.51 7.75
C ALA A 317 9.19 5.98 8.48
N LEU A 318 8.66 5.11 9.33
CA LEU A 318 7.35 5.26 9.96
C LEU A 318 7.44 4.96 11.45
N ARG A 319 6.58 5.58 12.25
CA ARG A 319 6.28 5.12 13.62
C ARG A 319 4.79 4.87 13.81
N PHE A 320 4.45 3.91 14.65
CA PHE A 320 3.09 3.77 15.19
C PHE A 320 3.17 3.29 16.64
N ILE A 321 2.07 3.41 17.37
CA ILE A 321 1.96 2.90 18.74
C ILE A 321 1.05 1.68 18.68
N ALA A 322 1.50 0.54 19.20
CA ALA A 322 0.71 -0.68 19.26
C ALA A 322 -0.29 -0.62 20.44
N ASP A 323 -1.26 0.30 20.39
CA ASP A 323 -2.21 0.58 21.47
C ASP A 323 -3.65 0.11 21.20
N ASN A 324 -3.85 -0.65 20.11
CA ASN A 324 -5.13 -1.24 19.76
C ASN A 324 -5.06 -2.77 19.82
N PRO A 325 -5.49 -3.43 20.92
CA PRO A 325 -5.44 -4.89 21.06
C PRO A 325 -6.17 -5.63 19.94
N GLY A 326 -5.55 -6.64 19.36
CA GLY A 326 -6.14 -7.41 18.27
C GLY A 326 -5.12 -8.00 17.30
N VAL A 327 -5.60 -8.35 16.12
CA VAL A 327 -4.83 -8.99 15.04
C VAL A 327 -5.02 -8.17 13.78
N TRP A 328 -3.96 -7.48 13.36
CA TRP A 328 -4.00 -6.43 12.34
C TRP A 328 -3.20 -6.83 11.12
N TYR A 329 -3.81 -6.68 9.95
CA TYR A 329 -3.16 -6.95 8.69
C TYR A 329 -2.30 -5.76 8.26
N VAL A 330 -1.07 -6.01 7.82
CA VAL A 330 -0.22 -5.02 7.18
C VAL A 330 0.13 -5.55 5.80
N HIS A 331 -0.13 -4.78 4.75
CA HIS A 331 0.02 -5.27 3.38
C HIS A 331 0.19 -4.15 2.37
N CYS A 332 0.69 -4.50 1.18
CA CYS A 332 0.61 -3.61 0.04
C CYS A 332 -0.85 -3.53 -0.46
N HIS A 333 -1.34 -2.33 -0.74
CA HIS A 333 -2.71 -2.07 -1.16
C HIS A 333 -2.89 -2.17 -2.69
N PHE A 334 -1.86 -2.62 -3.41
CA PHE A 334 -2.07 -3.25 -4.71
C PHE A 334 -2.55 -4.68 -4.48
N ASP A 335 -3.77 -4.98 -4.89
CA ASP A 335 -4.46 -6.26 -4.66
C ASP A 335 -3.66 -7.43 -5.26
N PHE A 336 -2.95 -7.19 -6.37
CA PHE A 336 -2.02 -8.14 -6.93
C PHE A 336 -0.85 -8.44 -5.97
N HIS A 337 -0.30 -7.46 -5.26
CA HIS A 337 0.79 -7.69 -4.30
C HIS A 337 0.28 -8.29 -2.98
N ASP A 338 -0.88 -7.85 -2.49
CA ASP A 338 -1.54 -8.45 -1.32
C ASP A 338 -1.75 -9.96 -1.52
N THR A 339 -2.47 -10.33 -2.58
CA THR A 339 -2.78 -11.74 -2.90
C THR A 339 -1.55 -12.58 -3.26
N ARG A 340 -0.41 -11.94 -3.55
CA ARG A 340 0.87 -12.60 -3.87
C ARG A 340 1.86 -12.61 -2.70
N GLY A 341 1.47 -12.09 -1.54
CA GLY A 341 2.15 -12.32 -0.26
C GLY A 341 2.94 -11.14 0.30
N MET A 342 2.71 -9.90 -0.16
CA MET A 342 3.36 -8.71 0.42
C MET A 342 2.53 -8.26 1.61
N ALA A 343 2.55 -9.09 2.64
CA ALA A 343 1.78 -8.87 3.84
C ALA A 343 2.42 -9.50 5.07
N ALA A 344 1.92 -9.13 6.24
CA ALA A 344 2.16 -9.79 7.50
C ALA A 344 1.00 -9.51 8.46
N VAL A 345 1.03 -10.15 9.62
CA VAL A 345 0.05 -9.92 10.69
C VAL A 345 0.72 -9.36 11.93
N PHE A 346 0.20 -8.25 12.45
CA PHE A 346 0.62 -7.63 13.70
C PHE A 346 -0.40 -7.91 14.80
N ILE A 347 0.04 -8.62 15.84
CA ILE A 347 -0.77 -8.96 17.00
C ILE A 347 -0.42 -7.99 18.11
N VAL A 348 -1.42 -7.31 18.66
CA VAL A 348 -1.26 -6.41 19.80
C VAL A 348 -1.94 -7.06 20.99
N GLU A 349 -1.18 -7.30 22.05
CA GLU A 349 -1.72 -7.85 23.30
C GLU A 349 -2.64 -6.85 24.01
N ASP A 350 -3.55 -7.36 24.85
CA ASP A 350 -4.30 -6.48 25.75
C ASP A 350 -3.39 -5.67 26.67
N GLY A 351 -3.80 -4.42 26.87
CA GLY A 351 -3.25 -3.49 27.82
C GLY A 351 -3.81 -3.64 29.24
N PRO A 352 -3.44 -2.70 30.13
CA PRO A 352 -3.68 -2.83 31.56
C PRO A 352 -5.10 -2.44 32.02
N THR A 353 -5.93 -1.90 31.14
CA THR A 353 -7.27 -1.40 31.45
C THR A 353 -8.37 -2.21 30.75
N VAL A 354 -9.59 -2.16 31.28
CA VAL A 354 -10.77 -2.78 30.64
C VAL A 354 -11.02 -2.24 29.24
N ALA A 355 -10.73 -0.96 28.99
CA ALA A 355 -10.89 -0.33 27.68
C ALA A 355 -9.80 -0.73 26.67
N SER A 356 -8.67 -1.26 27.16
CA SER A 356 -7.54 -1.73 26.36
C SER A 356 -7.47 -3.25 26.34
N ILE A 357 -8.62 -3.93 26.44
CA ILE A 357 -8.72 -5.39 26.33
C ILE A 357 -9.57 -5.71 25.10
N LEU A 358 -9.14 -6.70 24.30
CA LEU A 358 -9.91 -7.19 23.18
C LEU A 358 -11.28 -7.71 23.67
N PRO A 359 -12.42 -7.18 23.18
CA PRO A 359 -13.74 -7.65 23.57
C PRO A 359 -13.98 -9.08 23.09
N PRO A 360 -14.93 -9.81 23.71
CA PRO A 360 -15.33 -11.12 23.22
C PRO A 360 -15.81 -11.07 21.77
N PRO A 361 -15.54 -12.11 20.97
CA PRO A 361 -16.13 -12.27 19.64
C PRO A 361 -17.66 -12.16 19.71
N PRO A 362 -18.31 -11.51 18.73
CA PRO A 362 -19.77 -11.51 18.63
C PRO A 362 -20.34 -12.94 18.51
N ASP A 363 -21.52 -13.17 19.08
CA ASP A 363 -22.21 -14.48 19.05
C ASP A 363 -22.54 -14.93 17.61
N ASP A 364 -22.65 -13.99 16.68
CA ASP A 364 -22.96 -14.18 15.27
C ASP A 364 -21.72 -14.17 14.35
N LEU A 365 -20.50 -14.28 14.91
CA LEU A 365 -19.28 -14.38 14.12
C LEU A 365 -19.37 -15.58 13.15
N PRO A 366 -19.15 -15.39 11.83
CA PRO A 366 -19.21 -16.48 10.86
C PRO A 366 -18.19 -17.57 11.18
N LYS A 367 -18.64 -18.82 11.16
CA LYS A 367 -17.78 -19.99 11.41
C LYS A 367 -17.06 -20.41 10.12
N CYS A 368 -15.80 -20.82 10.26
CA CYS A 368 -15.08 -21.49 9.18
C CYS A 368 -15.68 -22.88 8.96
N ASN A 369 -16.46 -23.07 7.89
CA ASN A 369 -16.89 -24.38 7.45
C ASN A 369 -15.91 -24.91 6.41
N HIS A 370 -15.39 -26.13 6.61
CA HIS A 370 -14.51 -26.80 5.66
C HIS A 370 -15.24 -27.41 4.44
N ASP A 371 -16.57 -27.31 4.38
CA ASP A 371 -17.40 -27.92 3.34
C ASP A 371 -17.66 -27.04 2.11
N ASP A 372 -17.26 -25.75 2.15
CA ASP A 372 -17.20 -24.96 0.93
C ASP A 372 -15.79 -25.08 0.36
N ASP A 373 -15.65 -25.95 -0.65
CA ASP A 373 -14.62 -25.87 -1.68
C ASP A 373 -14.78 -24.56 -2.47
N GLY A 374 -14.64 -23.42 -1.76
CA GLY A 374 -14.34 -22.12 -2.32
C GLY A 374 -12.93 -22.19 -2.88
N VAL A 375 -12.82 -22.88 -4.00
CA VAL A 375 -11.61 -23.01 -4.81
C VAL A 375 -11.22 -21.61 -5.29
N PHE A 376 -10.49 -20.88 -4.45
CA PHE A 376 -9.42 -20.04 -4.96
C PHE A 376 -8.33 -21.01 -5.43
N ASN A 377 -8.58 -21.61 -6.59
CA ASN A 377 -7.49 -22.13 -7.41
C ASN A 377 -6.52 -20.95 -7.55
N GLU A 378 -5.23 -21.22 -7.38
CA GLU A 378 -4.20 -20.35 -7.93
C GLU A 378 -4.69 -19.93 -9.30
N LEU A 379 -4.79 -18.62 -9.57
CA LEU A 379 -5.16 -18.10 -10.89
C LEU A 379 -4.22 -18.75 -11.93
N GLU A 380 -4.64 -19.88 -12.49
CA GLU A 380 -4.05 -20.44 -13.69
C GLU A 380 -4.36 -19.44 -14.81
N PRO A 381 -3.41 -19.19 -15.71
CA PRO A 381 -3.68 -18.33 -16.85
C PRO A 381 -4.89 -18.90 -17.60
N TYR A 382 -5.85 -18.04 -17.90
CA TYR A 382 -6.98 -18.37 -18.76
C TYR A 382 -6.44 -18.81 -20.14
N GLU A 383 -6.31 -20.11 -20.38
CA GLU A 383 -6.08 -20.63 -21.72
C GLU A 383 -7.37 -20.45 -22.53
N GLY A 384 -7.38 -19.40 -23.36
CA GLY A 384 -8.43 -19.17 -24.33
C GLY A 384 -8.55 -20.38 -25.24
N LYS A 385 -9.67 -21.11 -25.14
CA LYS A 385 -10.08 -22.04 -26.18
C LYS A 385 -10.61 -21.24 -27.37
N ASP A 386 -9.72 -20.89 -28.28
CA ASP A 386 -10.09 -20.53 -29.64
C ASP A 386 -10.76 -21.73 -30.31
N GLY A 387 -12.01 -21.53 -30.71
CA GLY A 387 -12.83 -22.60 -31.31
C GLY A 387 -14.17 -22.11 -31.80
N VAL A 388 -14.21 -20.99 -32.54
CA VAL A 388 -15.36 -20.68 -33.41
C VAL A 388 -14.83 -20.30 -34.78
N SER A 389 -14.99 -21.25 -35.71
CA SER A 389 -14.82 -21.06 -37.13
C SER A 389 -15.74 -19.94 -37.62
N GLN A 390 -15.16 -18.92 -38.26
CA GLN A 390 -15.91 -18.01 -39.10
C GLN A 390 -16.24 -18.71 -40.42
N SER A 391 -17.53 -18.78 -40.73
CA SER A 391 -18.08 -18.87 -42.09
C SER A 391 -18.77 -17.58 -42.42
#